data_AF-A0A8J3MM32-F1
#
_entry.id   AF-A0A8J3MM32-F1
#
_cell.length_a   1.000
_cell.length_b   1.000
_cell.length_c   1.000
_cell.angle_alpha   90.00
_cell.angle_beta   90.00
_cell.angle_gamma   90.00
#
_symmetry.space_group_name_H-M   'P 1'
#
loop_
_entity.id
_entity.type
_entity.pdbx_description
1 polymer ?
#
loop_
_entity_poly.entity_id
_entity_poly.type
_entity_poly.pdbx_seq_one_letter_code
_entity_poly.pdbx_strand_id
1 'polypeptide(L)'
;MLHTRLPVAWVRAGHGIPTVCSRHGLPATLRAHTGFESSPPGWTYATIPLGLFLFFIVRAATRKRVEAPVWHYCDRCRALRRNARAVFGSATAAGVGIMAAGFARHVGDPGILLFSLGLLVAVIGYFGLTRTRLAVIAQGAVTQDGQWVTVARPAAEFAAQVDAAYRQAQAQAQAQAAAVPAVPQASFEEQARQLLREPGR
;
A
#
# COMPACT_ATOMS: atom_id res chain seq x y z
N MET A 1 3.06 19.51 2.39
CA MET A 1 3.83 18.27 2.18
C MET A 1 3.52 17.74 0.79
N LEU A 2 4.53 17.43 -0.03
CA LEU A 2 4.29 16.90 -1.37
C LEU A 2 3.83 15.44 -1.27
N HIS A 3 2.72 15.13 -1.92
CA HIS A 3 2.16 13.78 -2.04
C HIS A 3 1.98 13.49 -3.52
N THR A 4 2.50 12.35 -3.97
CA THR A 4 2.23 11.85 -5.32
C THR A 4 1.18 10.76 -5.21
N ARG A 5 0.14 10.85 -6.05
CA ARG A 5 -0.93 9.86 -6.12
C ARG A 5 -0.72 9.01 -7.36
N LEU A 6 -0.86 7.69 -7.22
CA LEU A 6 -0.84 6.75 -8.34
C LEU A 6 -2.22 6.07 -8.42
N PRO A 7 -2.81 5.89 -9.61
CA PRO A 7 -4.08 5.18 -9.73
C PRO A 7 -3.88 3.72 -9.33
N VAL A 8 -4.80 3.17 -8.55
CA VAL A 8 -4.72 1.76 -8.11
C VAL A 8 -4.70 0.79 -9.29
N ALA A 9 -5.34 1.13 -10.41
CA ALA A 9 -5.29 0.34 -11.64
C ALA A 9 -3.84 0.16 -12.16
N TRP A 10 -3.04 1.24 -12.14
CA TRP A 10 -1.63 1.19 -12.55
C TRP A 10 -0.80 0.35 -11.58
N VAL A 11 -1.01 0.55 -10.28
CA VAL A 11 -0.29 -0.18 -9.22
C VAL A 11 -0.58 -1.67 -9.27
N ARG A 12 -1.84 -2.07 -9.49
CA ARG A 12 -2.23 -3.49 -9.63
C ARG A 12 -1.68 -4.12 -10.91
N ALA A 13 -1.71 -3.40 -12.01
CA ALA A 13 -1.20 -3.90 -13.28
C ALA A 13 0.35 -3.92 -13.34
N GLY A 14 1.02 -3.14 -12.49
CA GLY A 14 2.47 -2.95 -12.54
C GLY A 14 2.94 -2.05 -13.69
N HIS A 15 2.01 -1.38 -14.39
CA HIS A 15 2.31 -0.43 -15.47
C HIS A 15 2.48 0.99 -14.91
N GLY A 16 3.36 1.79 -15.51
CA GLY A 16 3.59 3.17 -15.09
C GLY A 16 4.23 3.31 -13.71
N ILE A 17 4.76 2.23 -13.13
CA ILE A 17 5.51 2.29 -11.87
C ILE A 17 6.92 2.81 -12.17
N PRO A 18 7.35 3.91 -11.52
CA PRO A 18 8.70 4.43 -11.70
C PRO A 18 9.78 3.38 -11.45
N THR A 19 10.84 3.43 -12.25
CA THR A 19 12.00 2.52 -12.15
C THR A 19 12.98 2.92 -11.03
N VAL A 20 12.67 3.99 -10.30
CA VAL A 20 13.42 4.51 -9.15
C VAL A 20 12.68 4.26 -7.84
N CYS A 21 13.43 4.21 -6.74
CA CYS A 21 12.87 4.00 -5.42
C CYS A 21 12.05 5.22 -4.96
N SER A 22 10.81 5.00 -4.52
CA SER A 22 9.90 6.08 -4.07
C SER A 22 10.43 6.96 -2.96
N ARG A 23 11.26 6.41 -2.06
CA ARG A 23 11.80 7.12 -0.89
C ARG A 23 13.10 7.87 -1.16
N HIS A 24 13.95 7.39 -2.07
CA HIS A 24 15.32 7.90 -2.23
C HIS A 24 15.63 8.39 -3.64
N GLY A 25 14.78 8.12 -4.64
CA GLY A 25 15.03 8.52 -6.04
C GLY A 25 16.12 7.71 -6.75
N LEU A 26 16.80 6.82 -6.03
CA LEU A 26 17.87 5.98 -6.56
C LEU A 26 17.32 4.88 -7.49
N PRO A 27 18.12 4.42 -8.48
CA PRO A 27 17.77 3.28 -9.33
C PRO A 27 17.36 2.04 -8.52
N ALA A 28 16.36 1.32 -9.02
CA ALA A 28 15.89 0.11 -8.36
C ALA A 28 16.89 -1.04 -8.49
N THR A 29 17.31 -1.60 -7.36
CA THR A 29 18.13 -2.81 -7.29
C THR A 29 17.33 -4.03 -6.84
N LEU A 30 16.13 -3.81 -6.31
CA LEU A 30 15.20 -4.84 -5.89
C LEU A 30 13.79 -4.54 -6.41
N ARG A 31 13.16 -5.57 -6.99
CA ARG A 31 11.75 -5.59 -7.37
C ARG A 31 11.03 -6.55 -6.44
N ALA A 32 10.00 -6.09 -5.74
CA ALA A 32 9.30 -6.92 -4.76
C ALA A 32 7.81 -6.68 -4.76
N HIS A 33 7.04 -7.75 -4.54
CA HIS A 33 5.62 -7.67 -4.28
C HIS A 33 5.34 -6.86 -3.01
N THR A 34 4.48 -5.85 -3.11
CA THR A 34 4.20 -4.92 -2.01
C THR A 34 2.69 -4.72 -1.85
N GLY A 35 2.16 -5.10 -0.69
CA GLY A 35 0.77 -4.82 -0.32
C GLY A 35 0.65 -3.46 0.35
N PHE A 36 0.00 -2.50 -0.32
CA PHE A 36 -0.40 -1.23 0.27
C PHE A 36 -1.75 -1.38 0.95
N GLU A 37 -1.92 -0.68 2.07
CA GLU A 37 -3.11 -0.80 2.89
C GLU A 37 -3.60 0.59 3.27
N SER A 38 -4.92 0.77 3.36
CA SER A 38 -5.49 2.02 3.85
C SER A 38 -5.29 2.17 5.37
N SER A 39 -5.30 3.43 5.82
CA SER A 39 -5.39 3.72 7.25
C SER A 39 -6.80 3.38 7.75
N PRO A 40 -6.93 2.80 8.95
CA PRO A 40 -8.26 2.58 9.53
C PRO A 40 -9.00 3.92 9.65
N PRO A 41 -10.31 3.95 9.41
CA PRO A 41 -11.11 5.13 9.70
C PRO A 41 -10.93 5.60 11.14
N GLY A 42 -10.94 6.91 11.38
CA GLY A 42 -10.75 7.47 12.73
C GLY A 42 -11.79 6.95 13.74
N TRP A 43 -13.02 6.70 13.28
CA TRP A 43 -14.09 6.13 14.12
C TRP A 43 -13.80 4.71 14.60
N THR A 44 -12.97 3.94 13.89
CA THR A 44 -12.64 2.56 14.29
C THR A 44 -11.99 2.52 15.67
N TYR A 45 -11.25 3.56 16.06
CA TYR A 45 -10.66 3.67 17.40
C TYR A 45 -11.69 3.79 18.52
N ALA A 46 -12.93 4.23 18.23
CA ALA A 46 -14.02 4.26 19.21
C ALA A 46 -14.49 2.85 19.63
N THR A 47 -14.07 1.79 18.92
CA THR A 47 -14.38 0.41 19.31
C THR A 47 -13.42 -0.17 20.34
N ILE A 48 -12.32 0.53 20.69
CA ILE A 48 -11.33 0.06 21.67
C ILE A 48 -11.95 -0.18 23.07
N PRO A 49 -12.82 0.69 23.62
CA PRO A 49 -13.46 0.46 24.92
C PRO A 49 -14.36 -0.79 24.95
N LEU A 50 -14.88 -1.21 23.80
CA LEU A 50 -15.67 -2.44 23.66
C LEU A 50 -14.79 -3.69 23.61
N GLY A 51 -13.47 -3.52 23.46
CA GLY A 51 -12.48 -4.58 23.48
C GLY A 51 -11.54 -4.54 22.27
N LEU A 52 -10.26 -4.85 22.50
CA LEU A 52 -9.23 -4.92 21.45
C LEU A 52 -9.59 -5.93 20.35
N PHE A 53 -10.22 -7.04 20.71
CA PHE A 53 -10.64 -8.07 19.75
C PHE A 53 -11.63 -7.51 18.72
N LEU A 54 -12.68 -6.82 19.18
CA LEU A 54 -13.65 -6.17 18.30
C LEU A 54 -12.98 -5.11 17.42
N PHE A 55 -12.08 -4.30 18.01
CA PHE A 55 -11.28 -3.33 17.26
C PHE A 55 -10.48 -3.98 16.14
N PHE A 56 -9.81 -5.12 16.38
CA PHE A 56 -9.05 -5.82 15.34
C PHE A 56 -9.94 -6.37 14.23
N ILE A 57 -11.14 -6.88 14.55
CA ILE A 57 -12.11 -7.34 13.56
C ILE A 57 -12.55 -6.16 12.68
N VAL A 58 -13.02 -5.07 13.28
CA VAL A 58 -13.50 -3.90 12.53
C VAL A 58 -12.38 -3.29 11.70
N ARG A 59 -11.17 -3.19 12.27
CA ARG A 59 -9.98 -2.73 11.54
C ARG A 59 -9.65 -3.65 10.37
N ALA A 60 -9.72 -4.96 10.51
CA ALA A 60 -9.45 -5.90 9.42
C ALA A 60 -10.50 -5.78 8.30
N ALA A 61 -11.78 -5.66 8.67
CA ALA A 61 -12.89 -5.57 7.73
C ALA A 61 -12.93 -4.24 6.94
N THR A 62 -12.58 -3.13 7.59
CA THR A 62 -12.61 -1.78 6.97
C THR A 62 -11.38 -1.49 6.10
N ARG A 63 -10.32 -2.28 6.22
CA ARG A 63 -9.06 -2.01 5.55
C ARG A 63 -9.10 -2.40 4.08
N LYS A 64 -8.82 -1.45 3.21
CA LYS A 64 -8.64 -1.71 1.78
C LYS A 64 -7.18 -2.08 1.54
N ARG A 65 -6.95 -3.18 0.85
CA ARG A 65 -5.62 -3.66 0.47
C ARG A 65 -5.48 -3.65 -1.06
N VAL A 66 -4.35 -3.14 -1.52
CA VAL A 66 -3.97 -3.12 -2.94
C VAL A 66 -2.61 -3.77 -3.05
N GLU A 67 -2.53 -4.80 -3.86
CA GLU A 67 -1.29 -5.53 -4.10
C GLU A 67 -0.60 -4.98 -5.36
N ALA A 68 0.65 -4.55 -5.19
CA ALA A 68 1.52 -4.16 -6.28
C ALA A 68 2.43 -5.35 -6.59
N PRO A 69 2.29 -6.02 -7.76
CA PRO A 69 3.10 -7.19 -8.10
C PRO A 69 4.58 -6.85 -8.16
N VAL A 70 4.89 -5.65 -8.65
CA VAL A 70 6.25 -5.13 -8.76
C VAL A 70 6.31 -3.73 -8.15
N TRP A 71 7.05 -3.59 -7.06
CA TRP A 71 7.46 -2.30 -6.53
C TRP A 71 8.99 -2.20 -6.43
N HIS A 72 9.50 -1.02 -6.74
CA HIS A 72 10.92 -0.76 -6.91
C HIS A 72 11.56 -0.22 -5.62
N TYR A 73 12.65 -0.87 -5.18
CA TYR A 73 13.44 -0.50 -4.01
C TYR A 73 14.92 -0.40 -4.36
N CYS A 74 15.64 0.50 -3.70
CA CYS A 74 17.09 0.61 -3.81
C CYS A 74 17.82 -0.11 -2.65
N ASP A 75 19.13 -0.28 -2.77
CA ASP A 75 19.95 -0.97 -1.77
C ASP A 75 19.92 -0.28 -0.41
N ARG A 76 19.77 1.04 -0.37
CA ARG A 76 19.60 1.78 0.90
C ARG A 76 18.34 1.35 1.64
N CYS A 77 17.23 1.19 0.92
CA CYS A 77 15.99 0.65 1.50
C CYS A 77 16.15 -0.79 1.96
N ARG A 78 16.89 -1.60 1.20
CA ARG A 78 17.18 -3.00 1.54
C ARG A 78 18.03 -3.11 2.81
N ALA A 79 19.09 -2.31 2.94
CA ALA A 79 19.94 -2.26 4.12
C ALA A 79 19.18 -1.78 5.36
N LEU A 80 18.40 -0.70 5.23
CA LEU A 80 17.54 -0.21 6.32
C LEU A 80 16.57 -1.30 6.81
N ARG A 81 15.94 -2.03 5.89
CA ARG A 81 15.03 -3.14 6.22
C ARG A 81 15.76 -4.28 6.92
N ARG A 82 16.94 -4.67 6.44
CA ARG A 82 17.73 -5.76 7.01
C ARG A 82 18.15 -5.41 8.44
N ASN A 83 18.71 -4.21 8.64
CA ASN A 83 19.17 -3.76 9.95
C ASN A 83 18.00 -3.62 10.92
N ALA A 84 16.89 -3.00 10.51
CA ALA A 84 15.71 -2.87 11.35
C ALA A 84 15.11 -4.24 11.70
N ARG A 85 15.08 -5.20 10.76
CA ARG A 85 14.62 -6.57 11.06
C ARG A 85 15.53 -7.31 12.01
N ALA A 86 16.85 -7.15 11.89
CA ALA A 86 17.79 -7.75 12.81
C ALA A 86 17.59 -7.20 14.23
N VAL A 87 17.52 -5.86 14.38
CA VAL A 87 17.35 -5.19 15.68
C VAL A 87 15.99 -5.50 16.32
N PHE A 88 14.89 -5.31 15.59
CA PHE A 88 13.57 -5.56 16.15
C PHE A 88 13.25 -7.05 16.27
N GLY A 89 13.83 -7.88 15.40
CA GLY A 89 13.75 -9.33 15.49
C GLY A 89 14.46 -9.87 16.72
N SER A 90 15.70 -9.42 16.97
CA SER A 90 16.45 -9.82 18.17
C SER A 90 15.78 -9.31 19.44
N ALA A 91 15.26 -8.07 19.46
CA ALA A 91 14.49 -7.55 20.58
C ALA A 91 13.23 -8.40 20.85
N THR A 92 12.48 -8.77 19.80
CA THR A 92 11.29 -9.64 19.95
C THR A 92 11.68 -11.01 20.52
N ALA A 93 12.73 -11.63 19.97
CA ALA A 93 13.21 -12.93 20.42
C ALA A 93 13.71 -12.88 21.88
N ALA A 94 14.44 -11.82 22.26
CA ALA A 94 14.89 -11.59 23.63
C ALA A 94 13.70 -11.42 24.59
N GLY A 95 12.70 -10.62 24.21
CA GLY A 95 11.47 -10.45 24.99
C GLY A 95 10.76 -11.78 25.24
N VAL A 96 10.59 -12.59 24.20
CA VAL A 96 10.00 -13.94 24.32
C VAL A 96 10.85 -14.85 25.23
N GLY A 97 12.17 -14.80 25.11
CA GLY A 97 13.08 -15.55 25.99
C GLY A 97 12.95 -15.16 27.46
N ILE A 98 12.86 -13.85 27.75
CA ILE A 98 12.65 -13.32 29.10
C ILE A 98 11.28 -13.77 29.64
N MET A 99 10.22 -13.73 28.82
CA MET A 99 8.89 -14.23 29.21
C MET A 99 8.94 -15.71 29.58
N ALA A 100 9.58 -16.54 28.75
CA ALA A 100 9.71 -17.97 29.00
C ALA A 100 10.50 -18.25 30.29
N ALA A 101 11.59 -17.52 30.53
CA ALA A 101 12.36 -17.62 31.76
C ALA A 101 11.56 -17.18 33.00
N GLY A 102 10.77 -16.10 32.89
CA GLY A 102 9.86 -15.66 33.96
C GLY A 102 8.79 -16.71 34.29
N PHE A 103 8.20 -17.32 33.26
CA PHE A 103 7.22 -18.40 33.42
C PHE A 103 7.82 -19.66 34.06
N ALA A 104 9.02 -20.05 33.64
CA ALA A 104 9.70 -21.24 34.14
C ALA A 104 10.10 -21.15 35.62
N ARG A 105 10.25 -19.93 36.16
CA ARG A 105 10.64 -19.73 37.58
C ARG A 105 9.50 -19.87 38.60
N HIS A 106 8.32 -20.35 38.17
CA HIS A 106 7.12 -20.55 39.02
C HIS A 106 6.62 -19.28 39.73
N VAL A 107 5.37 -19.33 40.19
CA VAL A 107 4.56 -18.16 40.59
C VAL A 107 5.06 -17.59 41.91
N GLY A 108 5.89 -16.54 41.83
CA GLY A 108 6.28 -15.66 42.92
C GLY A 108 6.58 -14.25 42.40
N ASP A 109 6.69 -13.26 43.28
CA ASP A 109 6.88 -11.84 42.93
C ASP A 109 7.94 -11.55 41.84
N PRO A 110 9.14 -12.17 41.82
CA PRO A 110 10.13 -11.85 40.78
C PRO A 110 9.77 -12.42 39.40
N GLY A 111 8.97 -13.49 39.31
CA GLY A 111 8.56 -14.09 38.05
C GLY A 111 7.62 -13.20 37.24
N ILE A 112 6.68 -12.52 37.93
CA ILE A 112 5.71 -11.62 37.31
C ILE A 112 6.41 -10.38 36.71
N LEU A 113 7.41 -9.84 37.39
CA LEU A 113 8.19 -8.69 36.89
C LEU A 113 8.98 -9.07 35.64
N LEU A 114 9.66 -10.23 35.63
CA LEU A 114 10.37 -10.72 34.46
C LEU A 114 9.43 -10.98 33.29
N PHE A 115 8.28 -11.63 33.55
CA PHE A 115 7.28 -11.89 32.52
C PHE A 115 6.76 -10.58 31.90
N SER A 116 6.43 -9.59 32.73
CA SER A 116 5.92 -8.29 32.29
C SER A 116 6.96 -7.52 31.48
N LEU A 117 8.23 -7.53 31.91
CA LEU A 117 9.34 -6.94 31.18
C LEU A 117 9.53 -7.62 29.82
N GLY A 118 9.54 -8.96 29.80
CA GLY A 118 9.65 -9.75 28.57
C GLY A 118 8.52 -9.43 27.59
N LEU A 119 7.28 -9.33 28.09
CA LEU A 119 6.10 -8.96 27.30
C LEU A 119 6.25 -7.56 26.70
N LEU A 120 6.66 -6.57 27.49
CA LEU A 120 6.88 -5.21 27.02
C LEU A 120 7.94 -5.16 25.90
N VAL A 121 9.08 -5.83 26.12
CA VAL A 121 10.17 -5.91 25.12
C VAL A 121 9.68 -6.62 23.85
N ALA A 122 8.94 -7.72 23.98
CA ALA A 122 8.37 -8.45 22.84
C ALA A 122 7.37 -7.61 22.05
N VAL A 123 6.50 -6.86 22.73
CA VAL A 123 5.53 -5.95 22.10
C VAL A 123 6.23 -4.82 21.35
N ILE A 124 7.23 -4.16 21.96
CA ILE A 124 8.03 -3.11 21.30
C ILE A 124 8.75 -3.67 20.08
N GLY A 125 9.40 -4.83 20.21
CA GLY A 125 10.06 -5.52 19.11
C GLY A 125 9.08 -5.86 17.98
N TYR A 126 7.91 -6.39 18.32
CA TYR A 126 6.86 -6.72 17.34
C TYR A 126 6.37 -5.47 16.59
N PHE A 127 6.05 -4.38 17.30
CA PHE A 127 5.66 -3.13 16.66
C PHE A 127 6.78 -2.57 15.75
N GLY A 128 8.04 -2.67 16.19
CA GLY A 128 9.19 -2.35 15.35
C GLY A 128 9.27 -3.19 14.08
N LEU A 129 9.02 -4.50 14.18
CA LEU A 129 8.95 -5.41 13.02
C LEU A 129 7.84 -5.02 12.05
N THR A 130 6.67 -4.59 12.53
CA THR A 130 5.60 -4.10 11.64
C THR A 130 6.02 -2.87 10.82
N ARG A 131 6.91 -2.02 11.35
CA ARG A 131 7.47 -0.87 10.61
C ARG A 131 8.49 -1.26 9.54
N THR A 132 8.98 -2.50 9.55
CA THR A 132 9.89 -3.04 8.51
C THR A 132 9.15 -3.58 7.27
N ARG A 133 7.81 -3.47 7.24
CA ARG A 133 7.00 -3.81 6.07
C ARG A 133 7.41 -2.94 4.88
N LEU A 134 7.47 -3.56 3.71
CA LEU A 134 7.88 -2.90 2.47
C LEU A 134 7.01 -1.69 2.13
N ALA A 135 5.70 -1.78 2.36
CA ALA A 135 4.77 -0.66 2.13
C ALA A 135 5.08 0.58 2.98
N VAL A 136 5.50 0.39 4.24
CA VAL A 136 5.91 1.48 5.14
C VAL A 136 7.21 2.13 4.66
N ILE A 137 8.15 1.31 4.17
CA ILE A 137 9.42 1.79 3.60
C ILE A 137 9.18 2.58 2.31
N ALA A 138 8.26 2.10 1.47
CA ALA A 138 7.82 2.79 0.26
C ALA A 138 7.04 4.09 0.55
N GLN A 139 6.64 4.31 1.81
CA GLN A 139 5.80 5.42 2.26
C GLN A 139 4.46 5.51 1.52
N GLY A 140 3.97 4.35 1.05
CA GLY A 140 2.73 4.23 0.30
C GLY A 140 1.55 3.88 1.21
N ALA A 141 0.41 4.55 1.02
CA ALA A 141 -0.85 4.23 1.67
C ALA A 141 -2.00 4.33 0.67
N VAL A 142 -2.95 3.39 0.75
CA VAL A 142 -4.16 3.43 -0.08
C VAL A 142 -5.13 4.46 0.52
N THR A 143 -5.76 5.26 -0.33
CA THR A 143 -6.83 6.17 0.09
C THR A 143 -8.06 5.38 0.58
N GLN A 144 -8.96 6.02 1.34
CA GLN A 144 -10.11 5.32 1.93
C GLN A 144 -11.12 4.82 0.88
N ASP A 145 -11.27 5.55 -0.22
CA ASP A 145 -12.04 5.17 -1.41
C ASP A 145 -11.38 4.05 -2.23
N GLY A 146 -10.12 3.72 -1.97
CA GLY A 146 -9.42 2.63 -2.64
C GLY A 146 -9.04 2.91 -4.09
N GLN A 147 -9.17 4.15 -4.56
CA GLN A 147 -8.86 4.52 -5.95
C GLN A 147 -7.39 4.90 -6.17
N TRP A 148 -6.71 5.38 -5.10
CA TRP A 148 -5.37 5.91 -5.20
C TRP A 148 -4.41 5.28 -4.20
N VAL A 149 -3.16 5.09 -4.62
CA VAL A 149 -2.02 4.87 -3.72
C VAL A 149 -1.30 6.19 -3.57
N THR A 150 -1.31 6.74 -2.37
CA THR A 150 -0.58 7.96 -2.00
C THR A 150 0.81 7.60 -1.53
N VAL A 151 1.84 8.23 -2.09
CA VAL A 151 3.21 8.14 -1.61
C VAL A 151 3.50 9.44 -0.85
N ALA A 152 3.77 9.33 0.45
CA ALA A 152 4.09 10.47 1.29
C ALA A 152 5.57 10.82 1.17
N ARG A 153 5.89 12.09 0.86
CA ARG A 153 7.27 12.57 0.67
C ARG A 153 8.05 11.75 -0.38
N PRO A 154 7.53 11.66 -1.62
CA PRO A 154 8.24 10.98 -2.69
C PRO A 154 9.55 11.71 -3.00
N ALA A 155 10.57 10.97 -3.41
CA ALA A 155 11.77 11.57 -3.99
C ALA A 155 11.42 12.31 -5.29
N ALA A 156 12.16 13.37 -5.61
CA ALA A 156 11.87 14.24 -6.76
C ALA A 156 11.90 13.45 -8.09
N GLU A 157 12.86 12.53 -8.24
CA GLU A 157 13.00 11.67 -9.41
C GLU A 157 11.81 10.73 -9.57
N PHE A 158 11.29 10.21 -8.45
CA PHE A 158 10.10 9.36 -8.46
C PHE A 158 8.87 10.17 -8.89
N ALA A 159 8.67 11.37 -8.31
CA ALA A 159 7.57 12.24 -8.68
C ALA A 159 7.63 12.63 -10.17
N ALA A 160 8.82 12.99 -10.67
CA ALA A 160 9.03 13.34 -12.08
C ALA A 160 8.67 12.20 -13.04
N GLN A 161 9.02 10.95 -12.71
CA GLN A 161 8.64 9.79 -13.52
C GLN A 161 7.13 9.53 -13.48
N VAL A 162 6.48 9.72 -12.33
CA VAL A 162 5.01 9.60 -12.23
C VAL A 162 4.33 10.67 -13.09
N ASP A 163 4.79 11.92 -13.02
CA ASP A 163 4.22 13.02 -13.82
C ASP A 163 4.45 12.82 -15.32
N ALA A 164 5.60 12.26 -15.71
CA ALA A 164 5.85 11.86 -17.09
C ALA A 164 4.88 10.74 -17.54
N ALA A 165 4.64 9.73 -16.71
CA ALA A 165 3.69 8.66 -17.00
C ALA A 165 2.25 9.19 -17.14
N TYR A 166 1.83 10.14 -16.30
CA TYR A 166 0.53 10.81 -16.45
C TYR A 166 0.38 11.54 -17.77
N ARG A 167 1.39 12.34 -18.15
CA ARG A 167 1.36 13.06 -19.44
C ARG A 167 1.29 12.10 -20.62
N GLN A 168 2.02 10.99 -20.58
CA GLN A 168 1.96 9.97 -21.62
C GLN A 168 0.58 9.30 -21.71
N ALA A 169 0.00 8.93 -20.58
CA ALA A 169 -1.33 8.33 -20.55
C ALA A 169 -2.43 9.28 -21.06
N GLN A 170 -2.34 10.57 -20.71
CA GLN A 170 -3.25 11.60 -21.22
C GLN A 170 -3.11 11.81 -22.73
N ALA A 171 -1.88 11.88 -23.24
CA ALA A 171 -1.62 12.02 -24.67
C ALA A 171 -2.16 10.81 -25.46
N GLN A 172 -1.98 9.59 -24.94
CA GLN A 172 -2.53 8.38 -25.55
C GLN A 172 -4.06 8.38 -25.57
N ALA A 173 -4.71 8.79 -24.48
CA ALA A 173 -6.17 8.89 -24.42
C ALA A 173 -6.70 9.92 -25.43
N GLN A 174 -6.03 11.07 -25.57
CA GLN A 174 -6.38 12.09 -26.57
C GLN A 174 -6.19 11.59 -28.00
N ALA A 175 -5.08 10.90 -28.28
CA ALA A 175 -4.83 10.32 -29.59
C ALA A 175 -5.89 9.25 -29.96
N GLN A 176 -6.30 8.42 -29.00
CA GLN A 176 -7.37 7.44 -29.20
C GLN A 176 -8.72 8.11 -29.44
N ALA A 177 -9.06 9.16 -28.70
CA ALA A 177 -10.29 9.92 -28.91
C ALA A 177 -10.32 10.61 -30.29
N ALA A 178 -9.18 11.09 -30.78
CA ALA A 178 -9.05 11.67 -32.12
C ALA A 178 -9.06 10.62 -33.24
N ALA A 179 -8.59 9.40 -32.97
CA ALA A 179 -8.55 8.31 -33.92
C ALA A 179 -9.90 7.58 -34.08
N VAL A 180 -10.82 7.72 -33.13
CA VAL A 180 -12.20 7.24 -33.29
C VAL A 180 -12.81 8.08 -34.41
N PRO A 181 -13.07 7.51 -35.60
CA PRO A 181 -13.66 8.27 -36.68
C PRO A 181 -14.99 8.81 -36.18
N ALA A 182 -15.20 10.12 -36.30
CA ALA A 182 -16.51 10.71 -36.04
C ALA A 182 -17.49 9.98 -36.94
N VAL A 183 -18.31 9.09 -36.37
CA VAL A 183 -19.35 8.42 -37.15
C VAL A 183 -20.20 9.54 -37.71
N PRO A 184 -20.24 9.72 -39.05
CA PRO A 184 -20.97 10.84 -39.62
C PRO A 184 -22.40 10.74 -39.13
N GLN A 185 -22.91 11.76 -38.43
CA GLN A 185 -24.29 11.74 -37.92
C GLN A 185 -25.32 11.43 -39.02
N ALA A 186 -24.98 11.77 -40.26
CA ALA A 186 -25.71 11.43 -41.47
C ALA A 186 -25.95 9.91 -41.63
N SER A 187 -24.99 9.03 -41.33
CA SER A 187 -25.19 7.58 -41.52
C SER A 187 -26.17 6.98 -40.52
N PHE A 188 -26.30 7.57 -39.33
CA PHE A 188 -27.32 7.17 -38.35
C PHE A 188 -28.73 7.62 -38.76
N GLU A 189 -28.89 8.84 -39.26
CA GLU A 189 -30.18 9.30 -39.80
C GLU A 189 -30.62 8.49 -41.01
N GLU A 190 -29.69 8.12 -41.89
CA GLU A 190 -30.00 7.32 -43.07
C GLU A 190 -30.40 5.89 -42.72
N GLN A 191 -29.71 5.25 -41.77
CA GLN A 191 -30.12 3.96 -41.20
C GLN A 191 -31.49 4.03 -40.52
N ALA A 192 -31.76 5.08 -39.73
CA ALA A 192 -33.04 5.27 -39.08
C ALA A 192 -34.17 5.45 -40.11
N ARG A 193 -33.94 6.20 -41.19
CA ARG A 193 -34.89 6.32 -42.31
C ARG A 193 -35.09 5.00 -43.05
N GLN A 194 -34.04 4.19 -43.20
CA GLN A 194 -34.12 2.87 -43.82
C GLN A 194 -34.97 1.91 -43.00
N LEU A 195 -34.80 1.88 -41.67
CA LEU A 195 -35.59 1.04 -40.77
C LEU A 195 -37.08 1.44 -40.76
N LEU A 196 -37.38 2.74 -40.85
CA LEU A 196 -38.77 3.21 -40.96
C LEU A 196 -39.40 2.94 -42.35
N ARG A 197 -38.58 2.64 -43.37
CA ARG A 197 -39.02 2.30 -44.72
C ARG A 197 -39.30 0.82 -44.95
N GLU A 198 -39.08 -0.07 -43.98
CA GLU A 198 -39.52 -1.47 -44.07
C GLU A 198 -40.85 -1.69 -43.31
N PRO A 199 -42.01 -1.35 -43.90
CA PRO A 199 -43.30 -1.76 -43.36
C PRO A 199 -43.52 -3.25 -43.67
N GLY A 200 -43.49 -4.07 -42.63
CA GLY A 200 -44.17 -5.37 -42.55
C GLY A 200 -43.94 -6.34 -43.72
N ARG A 201 -42.98 -7.25 -43.54
CA ARG A 201 -43.15 -8.62 -44.04
C ARG A 201 -43.79 -9.49 -42.97
#